data_AF-A0A7J8ARP8-F1
#
_entry.id   AF-A0A7J8ARP8-F1
#
_cell.length_a   1.000
_cell.length_b   1.000
_cell.length_c   1.000
_cell.angle_alpha   90.00
_cell.angle_beta   90.00
_cell.angle_gamma   90.00
#
_symmetry.space_group_name_H-M   'P 1'
#
loop_
_entity.id
_entity.type
_entity.pdbx_description
1 polymer ?
#
loop_
_entity_poly.entity_id
_entity_poly.type
_entity_poly.pdbx_seq_one_letter_code
_entity_poly.pdbx_strand_id
1 'polypeptide(L)'
;MCWRGHPFYDCQTDFRFYWMHSKLPEEEGLGENTKLNPFKFVGLKNFPCTPESLCKVLSMDFPFEVDGLLFYHKQTHYSPGSTPLVGWLRPYMVSDILGVAVPAGGPLTIKPEYAGHQLQQIIEHKRNQKEGMKEKPTHKAFDNGHYELEHLSTPELKSDPHSLDQLGSRMEN
;
A
#
# COMPACT_ATOMS: atom_id res chain seq x y z
N MET A 1 12.50 -5.88 9.64
CA MET A 1 12.88 -7.23 9.16
C MET A 1 13.85 -7.96 10.11
N CYS A 2 14.22 -7.35 11.24
CA CYS A 2 14.98 -7.96 12.31
C CYS A 2 14.36 -7.51 13.63
N TRP A 3 14.30 -8.39 14.64
CA TRP A 3 13.80 -8.07 15.98
C TRP A 3 14.78 -8.58 17.03
N ARG A 4 15.31 -7.69 17.88
CA ARG A 4 16.30 -8.01 18.93
C ARG A 4 17.47 -8.89 18.44
N GLY A 5 17.98 -8.59 17.23
CA GLY A 5 19.10 -9.32 16.62
C GLY A 5 18.72 -10.58 15.85
N HIS A 6 17.45 -11.00 15.86
CA HIS A 6 16.98 -12.14 15.07
C HIS A 6 16.47 -11.68 13.69
N PRO A 7 17.10 -12.08 12.58
CA PRO A 7 16.63 -11.75 11.23
C PRO A 7 15.40 -12.59 10.84
N PHE A 8 14.48 -11.99 10.09
CA PHE A 8 13.25 -12.65 9.60
C PHE A 8 13.17 -12.68 8.06
N TYR A 9 14.27 -12.44 7.35
CA TYR A 9 14.29 -12.43 5.89
C TYR A 9 13.81 -13.76 5.30
N ASP A 10 14.32 -14.86 5.85
CA ASP A 10 13.99 -16.25 5.45
C ASP A 10 12.72 -16.79 6.12
N CYS A 11 11.87 -15.90 6.66
CA CYS A 11 10.58 -16.28 7.20
C CYS A 11 9.43 -15.91 6.25
N GLN A 12 8.44 -16.81 6.17
CA GLN A 12 7.20 -16.58 5.43
C GLN A 12 6.43 -15.36 5.97
N THR A 13 5.66 -14.70 5.10
CA THR A 13 4.92 -13.48 5.44
C THR A 13 3.94 -13.67 6.57
N ASP A 14 3.19 -14.77 6.56
CA ASP A 14 2.19 -15.06 7.59
C ASP A 14 2.84 -15.19 8.98
N PHE A 15 3.99 -15.85 9.08
CA PHE A 15 4.78 -15.90 10.29
C PHE A 15 5.30 -14.52 10.69
N ARG A 16 5.85 -13.72 9.75
CA ARG A 16 6.31 -12.36 10.02
C ARG A 16 5.19 -11.47 10.56
N PHE A 17 4.00 -11.54 9.97
CA PHE A 17 2.83 -10.79 10.41
C PHE A 17 2.37 -11.24 11.79
N TYR A 18 2.26 -12.56 12.01
CA TYR A 18 1.94 -13.11 13.33
C TYR A 18 2.92 -12.63 14.39
N TRP A 19 4.23 -12.73 14.13
CA TRP A 19 5.28 -12.33 15.06
C TRP A 19 5.23 -10.84 15.39
N MET A 20 5.04 -9.99 14.37
CA MET A 20 4.90 -8.54 14.58
C MET A 20 3.66 -8.24 15.45
N HIS A 21 2.53 -8.89 15.19
CA HIS A 21 1.30 -8.68 15.95
C HIS A 21 1.37 -9.18 17.38
N SER A 22 2.19 -10.18 17.68
CA SER A 22 2.42 -10.63 19.06
C SER A 22 3.45 -9.76 19.78
N LYS A 23 4.54 -9.33 19.11
CA LYS A 23 5.65 -8.62 19.76
C LYS A 23 5.47 -7.12 19.94
N LEU A 24 4.81 -6.43 19.02
CA LEU A 24 4.61 -4.97 19.20
C LEU A 24 3.80 -4.62 20.46
N PRO A 25 2.69 -5.33 20.79
CA PRO A 25 1.94 -5.02 22.02
C PRO A 25 2.65 -5.39 23.32
N GLU A 26 3.69 -6.23 23.28
CA GLU A 26 4.49 -6.60 24.45
C GLU A 26 5.44 -5.47 24.89
N GLU A 27 5.75 -4.50 24.02
CA GLU A 27 6.63 -3.38 24.35
C GLU A 27 5.85 -2.21 24.98
N GLU A 28 6.20 -1.87 26.22
CA GLU A 28 5.56 -0.81 26.98
C GLU A 28 5.72 0.56 26.30
N GLY A 29 4.60 1.29 26.16
CA GLY A 29 4.60 2.66 25.62
C GLY A 29 4.89 2.78 24.12
N LEU A 30 5.08 1.67 23.39
CA LEU A 30 5.44 1.70 21.97
C LEU A 30 4.33 2.29 21.07
N GLY A 31 3.08 2.06 21.46
CA GLY A 31 1.88 2.65 20.82
C GLY A 31 1.53 4.06 21.31
N GLU A 32 2.33 4.64 22.20
CA GLU A 32 2.04 5.90 22.88
C GLU A 32 3.14 6.94 22.62
N ASN A 33 2.75 8.22 22.67
CA ASN A 33 3.72 9.31 22.60
C ASN A 33 4.23 9.60 24.00
N THR A 34 5.50 9.33 24.24
CA THR A 34 6.19 9.60 25.51
C THR A 34 7.44 10.45 25.26
N LYS A 35 8.11 10.90 26.33
CA LYS A 35 9.38 11.63 26.20
C LYS A 35 10.49 10.80 25.54
N LEU A 36 10.48 9.48 25.77
CA LEU A 36 11.46 8.55 25.19
C LEU A 36 11.01 8.00 23.83
N ASN A 37 9.70 7.98 23.58
CA ASN A 37 9.11 7.54 22.32
C ASN A 37 8.21 8.63 21.71
N PRO A 38 8.78 9.59 20.96
CA PRO A 38 8.01 10.67 20.35
C PRO A 38 7.13 10.21 19.17
N PHE A 39 7.31 8.98 18.68
CA PHE A 39 6.59 8.43 17.53
C PHE A 39 5.93 7.10 17.87
N LYS A 40 4.61 7.00 17.67
CA LYS A 40 3.88 5.74 17.89
C LYS A 40 4.25 4.71 16.82
N PHE A 41 4.51 3.47 17.24
CA PHE A 41 4.60 2.34 16.33
C PHE A 41 3.37 1.47 16.51
N VAL A 42 2.51 1.45 15.48
CA VAL A 42 1.27 0.66 15.47
C VAL A 42 1.33 -0.31 14.30
N GLY A 43 1.24 -1.61 14.59
CA GLY A 43 1.21 -2.65 13.57
C GLY A 43 -0.10 -2.62 12.77
N LEU A 44 0.01 -2.51 11.45
CA LEU A 44 -1.15 -2.59 10.55
C LEU A 44 -1.76 -3.99 10.56
N LYS A 45 -3.09 -4.08 10.70
CA LYS A 45 -3.83 -5.35 10.63
C LYS A 45 -3.74 -5.96 9.24
N ASN A 46 -3.70 -7.29 9.17
CA ASN A 46 -3.86 -8.05 7.94
C ASN A 46 -5.15 -8.87 7.98
N PHE A 47 -5.70 -9.18 6.82
CA PHE A 47 -6.98 -9.88 6.68
C PHE A 47 -6.91 -10.95 5.59
N PRO A 48 -7.73 -12.02 5.68
CA PRO A 48 -7.89 -12.97 4.58
C PRO A 48 -8.40 -12.29 3.30
N CYS A 49 -8.07 -12.86 2.14
CA CYS A 49 -8.52 -12.38 0.84
C CYS A 49 -9.75 -13.16 0.31
N THR A 50 -10.60 -13.69 1.19
CA THR A 50 -11.89 -14.26 0.75
C THR A 50 -12.84 -13.13 0.34
N PRO A 51 -13.82 -13.36 -0.56
CA PRO A 51 -14.75 -12.33 -0.98
C PRO A 51 -15.46 -11.64 0.19
N GLU A 52 -15.86 -12.39 1.21
CA GLU A 52 -16.53 -11.88 2.40
C GLU A 52 -15.61 -11.00 3.24
N SER A 53 -14.35 -11.41 3.39
CA SER A 53 -13.34 -10.65 4.13
C SER A 53 -12.97 -9.35 3.42
N LEU A 54 -12.82 -9.37 2.10
CA LEU A 54 -12.58 -8.17 1.29
C LEU A 54 -13.74 -7.19 1.39
N CYS A 55 -14.97 -7.69 1.25
CA CYS A 55 -16.18 -6.88 1.41
C CYS A 55 -16.22 -6.21 2.80
N LYS A 56 -15.95 -6.98 3.85
CA LYS A 56 -15.88 -6.44 5.22
C LYS A 56 -14.81 -5.37 5.36
N VAL A 57 -13.59 -5.62 4.88
CA VAL A 57 -12.46 -4.68 4.98
C VAL A 57 -12.75 -3.37 4.26
N LEU A 58 -13.39 -3.43 3.09
CA LEU A 58 -13.77 -2.23 2.32
C LEU A 58 -14.89 -1.41 2.98
N SER A 59 -15.62 -1.99 3.94
CA SER A 59 -16.60 -1.30 4.79
C SER A 59 -16.05 -0.85 6.15
N MET A 60 -14.80 -1.18 6.48
CA MET A 60 -14.24 -0.82 7.78
C MET A 60 -13.80 0.64 7.83
N ASP A 61 -13.96 1.24 9.00
CA ASP A 61 -13.33 2.51 9.33
C ASP A 61 -11.89 2.29 9.78
N PHE A 62 -10.98 3.10 9.25
CA PHE A 62 -9.56 3.09 9.60
C PHE A 62 -9.20 4.39 10.33
N PRO A 63 -8.28 4.35 11.31
CA PRO A 63 -7.82 5.55 12.02
C PRO A 63 -6.84 6.40 11.19
N PHE A 64 -6.86 6.25 9.87
CA PHE A 64 -6.00 6.91 8.90
C PHE A 64 -6.67 6.90 7.52
N GLU A 65 -6.23 7.80 6.65
CA GLU A 65 -6.64 7.79 5.24
C GLU A 65 -6.04 6.58 4.53
N VAL A 66 -6.89 5.80 3.87
CA VAL A 66 -6.45 4.58 3.17
C VAL A 66 -5.97 4.95 1.78
N ASP A 67 -4.66 4.83 1.56
CA ASP A 67 -4.07 4.97 0.23
C ASP A 67 -4.45 3.77 -0.67
N GLY A 68 -4.19 2.55 -0.19
CA GLY A 68 -4.48 1.33 -0.93
C GLY A 68 -4.25 0.04 -0.14
N LEU A 69 -4.35 -1.07 -0.86
CA LEU A 69 -4.33 -2.42 -0.32
C LEU A 69 -3.13 -3.19 -0.88
N LEU A 70 -2.36 -3.79 0.03
CA LEU A 70 -1.29 -4.71 -0.32
C LEU A 70 -1.75 -6.16 -0.16
N PHE A 71 -1.53 -6.96 -1.20
CA PHE A 71 -1.88 -8.37 -1.27
C PHE A 71 -0.62 -9.22 -1.22
N TYR A 72 -0.30 -9.76 -0.03
CA TYR A 72 0.88 -10.60 0.17
C TYR A 72 0.57 -12.08 -0.06
N HIS A 73 1.44 -12.77 -0.79
CA HIS A 73 1.45 -14.23 -0.75
C HIS A 73 1.95 -14.71 0.62
N LYS A 74 1.20 -15.60 1.29
CA LYS A 74 1.52 -16.04 2.67
C LYS A 74 2.93 -16.60 2.79
N GLN A 75 3.37 -17.38 1.80
CA GLN A 75 4.65 -18.07 1.83
C GLN A 75 5.85 -17.23 1.33
N THR A 76 5.66 -15.96 0.94
CA THR A 76 6.82 -15.18 0.46
C THR A 76 7.79 -14.84 1.59
N HIS A 77 9.07 -15.09 1.33
CA HIS A 77 10.17 -14.54 2.12
C HIS A 77 10.29 -13.03 1.88
N TYR A 78 10.99 -12.33 2.76
CA TYR A 78 11.26 -10.91 2.55
C TYR A 78 12.53 -10.74 1.70
N SER A 79 12.35 -10.28 0.47
CA SER A 79 13.42 -9.87 -0.43
C SER A 79 13.29 -8.37 -0.73
N PRO A 80 14.32 -7.55 -0.49
CA PRO A 80 14.32 -6.15 -0.93
C PRO A 80 14.11 -6.05 -2.45
N GLY A 81 13.34 -5.05 -2.89
CA GLY A 81 13.05 -4.81 -4.30
C GLY A 81 11.63 -5.19 -4.72
N SER A 82 11.32 -4.96 -5.99
CA SER A 82 10.02 -5.30 -6.58
C SER A 82 9.83 -6.81 -6.67
N THR A 83 8.63 -7.29 -6.37
CA THR A 83 8.28 -8.71 -6.43
C THR A 83 6.82 -8.90 -6.85
N PRO A 84 6.51 -9.87 -7.72
CA PRO A 84 5.14 -10.20 -8.07
C PRO A 84 4.37 -10.88 -6.92
N LEU A 85 5.07 -11.28 -5.85
CA LEU A 85 4.47 -11.95 -4.69
C LEU A 85 3.78 -10.99 -3.72
N VAL A 86 3.83 -9.69 -4.00
CA VAL A 86 3.12 -8.63 -3.29
C VAL A 86 2.44 -7.72 -4.30
N GLY A 87 1.11 -7.79 -4.37
CA GLY A 87 0.30 -6.94 -5.23
C GLY A 87 -0.10 -5.64 -4.53
N TRP A 88 -0.32 -4.58 -5.30
CA TRP A 88 -0.85 -3.30 -4.82
C TRP A 88 -2.08 -2.90 -5.65
N LEU A 89 -3.15 -2.49 -4.98
CA LEU A 89 -4.34 -1.92 -5.62
C LEU A 89 -4.86 -0.72 -4.84
N ARG A 90 -5.40 0.28 -5.56
CA ARG A 90 -6.28 1.26 -4.94
C ARG A 90 -7.60 0.59 -4.53
N PRO A 91 -8.27 1.03 -3.45
CA PRO A 91 -9.42 0.29 -2.94
C PRO A 91 -10.60 0.22 -3.94
N TYR A 92 -10.81 1.27 -4.73
CA TYR A 92 -11.83 1.31 -5.78
C TYR A 92 -11.57 0.36 -6.96
N MET A 93 -10.34 -0.15 -7.12
CA MET A 93 -9.97 -1.07 -8.20
C MET A 93 -10.28 -2.54 -7.87
N VAL A 94 -10.55 -2.86 -6.60
CA VAL A 94 -10.73 -4.24 -6.12
C VAL A 94 -11.86 -4.96 -6.85
N SER A 95 -12.99 -4.29 -7.02
CA SER A 95 -14.16 -4.84 -7.73
C SER A 95 -13.81 -5.24 -9.17
N ASP A 96 -13.15 -4.33 -9.89
CA ASP A 96 -12.85 -4.50 -11.32
C ASP A 96 -11.79 -5.58 -11.58
N ILE A 97 -10.78 -5.65 -10.71
CA ILE A 97 -9.61 -6.52 -10.94
C ILE A 97 -9.81 -7.91 -10.35
N LEU A 98 -10.43 -8.01 -9.16
CA LEU A 98 -10.66 -9.30 -8.51
C LEU A 98 -12.03 -9.91 -8.83
N GLY A 99 -12.94 -9.15 -9.46
CA GLY A 99 -14.28 -9.63 -9.83
C GLY A 99 -15.16 -9.95 -8.62
N VAL A 100 -14.89 -9.32 -7.47
CA VAL A 100 -15.62 -9.54 -6.22
C VAL A 100 -16.62 -8.41 -5.99
N ALA A 101 -17.79 -8.75 -5.44
CA ALA A 101 -18.75 -7.74 -5.00
C ALA A 101 -18.15 -6.92 -3.85
N VAL A 102 -18.20 -5.59 -3.99
CA VAL A 102 -17.77 -4.65 -2.96
C VAL A 102 -18.96 -3.85 -2.44
N PRO A 103 -18.91 -3.36 -1.19
CA PRO A 103 -19.94 -2.48 -0.65
C PRO A 103 -20.17 -1.27 -1.55
N ALA A 104 -21.41 -0.96 -1.91
CA ALA A 104 -21.71 0.18 -2.78
C ALA A 104 -21.67 1.49 -1.98
N GLY A 105 -21.08 2.54 -2.57
CA GLY A 105 -21.13 3.90 -2.03
C GLY A 105 -20.27 4.15 -0.79
N GLY A 106 -19.39 3.21 -0.42
CA GLY A 106 -18.43 3.40 0.67
C GLY A 106 -17.25 4.29 0.23
N PRO A 107 -16.64 5.08 1.13
CA PRO A 107 -15.53 5.99 0.80
C PRO A 107 -14.38 5.32 0.04
N LEU A 108 -14.08 4.05 0.36
CA LEU A 108 -13.03 3.27 -0.28
C LEU A 108 -13.42 2.73 -1.67
N THR A 109 -14.71 2.61 -1.94
CA THR A 109 -15.22 1.95 -3.16
C THR A 109 -15.64 2.94 -4.25
N ILE A 110 -15.74 4.23 -3.91
CA ILE A 110 -16.07 5.28 -4.86
C ILE A 110 -14.90 5.44 -5.83
N LYS A 111 -15.17 5.26 -7.12
CA LYS A 111 -14.19 5.52 -8.18
C LYS A 111 -14.05 7.02 -8.37
N PRO A 112 -12.83 7.57 -8.30
CA PRO A 112 -12.62 8.97 -8.65
C PRO A 112 -12.80 9.17 -10.15
N GLU A 113 -13.17 10.38 -10.57
CA GLU A 113 -13.42 10.70 -11.99
C GLU A 113 -12.22 10.38 -12.89
N TYR A 114 -11.00 10.61 -12.39
CA TYR A 114 -9.78 10.33 -13.13
C TYR A 114 -9.50 8.83 -13.35
N ALA A 115 -10.11 7.92 -12.56
CA ALA A 115 -9.80 6.50 -12.62
C ALA A 115 -10.10 5.89 -13.99
N GLY A 116 -11.17 6.35 -14.65
CA GLY A 116 -11.52 5.91 -16.00
C GLY A 116 -10.43 6.28 -17.02
N HIS A 117 -9.98 7.54 -16.97
CA HIS A 117 -8.92 8.03 -17.85
C HIS A 117 -7.57 7.36 -17.58
N GLN A 118 -7.22 7.15 -16.32
CA GLN A 118 -5.97 6.48 -15.92
C GLN A 118 -5.91 5.04 -16.43
N LEU A 119 -7.01 4.28 -16.29
CA LEU A 119 -7.06 2.91 -16.79
C LEU A 119 -6.92 2.84 -18.32
N GLN A 120 -7.53 3.78 -19.05
CA GLN A 120 -7.38 3.88 -20.51
C GLN A 120 -5.92 4.13 -20.90
N GLN A 121 -5.23 5.06 -20.24
CA GLN A 121 -3.80 5.33 -20.49
C GLN A 121 -2.92 4.11 -20.23
N ILE A 122 -3.18 3.36 -19.16
CA ILE A 122 -2.44 2.13 -18.83
C ILE A 122 -2.65 1.06 -19.92
N ILE A 123 -3.90 0.88 -20.37
CA ILE A 123 -4.23 -0.08 -21.43
C ILE A 123 -3.53 0.29 -22.74
N GLU A 124 -3.57 1.56 -23.13
CA GLU A 124 -2.92 2.06 -24.35
C GLU A 124 -1.40 1.89 -24.27
N HIS A 125 -0.77 2.25 -23.14
CA HIS A 125 0.66 2.06 -22.93
C HIS A 125 1.07 0.58 -23.05
N LYS A 126 0.32 -0.33 -22.40
CA LYS A 126 0.59 -1.77 -22.47
C LYS A 126 0.36 -2.35 -23.87
N ARG A 127 -0.62 -1.82 -24.62
CA ARG A 127 -0.86 -2.20 -26.02
C ARG A 127 0.33 -1.79 -26.89
N ASN A 128 0.80 -0.55 -26.78
CA ASN A 128 1.93 -0.03 -27.54
C ASN A 128 3.23 -0.77 -27.20
N GLN A 129 3.45 -1.14 -25.94
CA GLN A 129 4.59 -1.99 -25.55
C GLN A 129 4.53 -3.39 -26.18
N LYS A 130 3.34 -4.03 -26.20
CA LYS A 130 3.16 -5.34 -26.85
C LYS A 130 3.37 -5.28 -28.37
N GLU A 131 3.00 -4.17 -29.01
CA GLU A 131 3.22 -3.96 -30.45
C GLU A 131 4.71 -3.70 -30.76
N GLY A 132 5.46 -3.05 -29.86
CA GLY A 132 6.91 -2.84 -29.98
C GLY A 132 7.80 -4.04 -29.60
N MET A 133 7.32 -4.99 -28.79
CA MET A 133 8.06 -6.19 -28.34
C MET A 133 8.21 -7.30 -29.40
N LYS A 134 7.83 -7.05 -30.66
CA LYS A 134 8.15 -7.96 -31.79
C LYS A 134 9.65 -8.00 -32.13
N GLU A 135 10.47 -7.12 -31.56
CA GLU A 135 11.93 -7.14 -31.69
C GLU A 135 12.60 -7.30 -30.30
N LYS A 136 13.04 -8.54 -30.01
CA LYS A 136 13.86 -9.04 -28.89
C LYS A 136 13.53 -8.59 -27.44
N PRO A 137 13.32 -9.53 -26.50
CA PRO A 137 13.06 -9.21 -25.10
C PRO A 137 14.36 -8.86 -24.37
N THR A 138 14.68 -7.57 -24.25
CA THR A 138 15.59 -7.13 -23.18
C THR A 138 14.79 -6.91 -21.92
N HIS A 139 14.91 -7.82 -20.95
CA HIS A 139 14.55 -7.56 -19.56
C HIS A 139 15.39 -6.37 -19.06
N LYS A 140 14.87 -5.14 -19.20
CA LYS A 140 15.43 -3.98 -18.52
C LYS A 140 14.96 -4.07 -17.07
N ALA A 141 15.83 -4.52 -16.18
CA ALA A 141 15.68 -4.23 -14.76
C ALA A 141 15.67 -2.70 -14.63
N PHE A 142 14.61 -2.15 -14.05
CA PHE A 142 14.56 -0.73 -13.68
C PHE A 142 15.54 -0.55 -12.51
N ASP A 143 16.74 -0.08 -12.82
CA ASP A 143 17.87 0.10 -11.88
C ASP A 143 17.64 1.24 -10.86
N ASN A 144 16.53 1.97 -10.99
CA ASN A 144 16.34 3.24 -10.27
C ASN A 144 15.31 3.16 -9.12
N GLY A 145 14.83 1.97 -8.75
CA GLY A 145 13.80 1.81 -7.69
C GLY A 145 12.42 2.36 -8.03
N HIS A 146 12.28 2.93 -9.22
CA HIS A 146 11.09 3.50 -9.82
C HIS A 146 10.23 2.40 -10.45
N TYR A 147 8.91 2.49 -10.30
CA TYR A 147 7.97 1.44 -10.74
C TYR A 147 7.52 1.68 -12.18
N GLU A 148 7.31 0.60 -12.96
CA GLU A 148 7.12 0.64 -14.43
C GLU A 148 6.07 1.67 -14.91
N LEU A 149 5.06 1.97 -14.09
CA LEU A 149 3.93 2.83 -14.44
C LEU A 149 3.79 4.05 -13.52
N GLU A 150 4.87 4.50 -12.90
CA GLU A 150 4.84 5.61 -11.95
C GLU A 150 4.40 6.95 -12.47
N HIS A 151 4.73 7.22 -13.72
CA HIS A 151 4.32 8.42 -14.42
C HIS A 151 2.81 8.42 -14.72
N LEU A 152 2.13 7.27 -14.55
CA LEU A 152 0.68 7.11 -14.69
C LEU A 152 -0.01 6.95 -13.32
N SER A 153 0.70 7.20 -12.22
CA SER A 153 0.12 7.13 -10.87
C SER A 153 -0.94 8.20 -10.63
N THR A 154 -1.67 8.01 -9.53
CA THR A 154 -2.70 8.93 -9.11
C THR A 154 -2.16 10.36 -9.05
N PRO A 155 -2.83 11.33 -9.71
CA PRO A 155 -2.43 12.73 -9.63
C PRO A 155 -2.40 13.20 -8.18
N GLU A 156 -1.35 13.94 -7.80
CA GLU A 156 -1.33 14.61 -6.51
C GLU A 156 -2.46 15.65 -6.47
N LEU A 157 -3.34 15.52 -5.47
CA LEU A 157 -4.25 16.60 -5.12
C LEU A 157 -3.38 17.77 -4.70
N LYS A 158 -3.46 18.90 -5.43
CA LYS A 158 -2.78 20.14 -5.05
C LYS A 158 -3.18 20.44 -3.60
N SER A 159 -2.24 20.30 -2.68
CA SER A 159 -2.41 20.78 -1.31
C SER A 159 -2.68 22.28 -1.37
N ASP A 160 -3.78 22.72 -0.80
CA ASP A 160 -4.08 24.15 -0.68
C ASP A 160 -2.89 24.85 0.01
N PRO A 161 -2.30 25.91 -0.60
CA PRO A 161 -1.14 26.61 -0.04
C PRO A 161 -1.38 27.24 1.35
N HIS A 162 -2.63 27.29 1.82
CA HIS A 162 -3.02 27.95 3.06
C HIS A 162 -2.92 27.08 4.33
N SER A 163 -2.59 25.80 4.23
CA SER A 163 -2.50 24.92 5.41
C SER A 163 -1.13 24.95 6.12
N LEU A 164 -0.08 25.49 5.49
CA LEU A 164 1.26 25.57 6.10
C LEU A 164 1.47 26.76 7.05
N ASP A 165 0.63 27.80 6.99
CA ASP A 165 0.84 29.03 7.79
C ASP A 165 0.42 28.89 9.26
N GLN A 166 -0.27 27.82 9.66
CA GLN A 166 -0.72 27.65 11.05
C GLN A 166 0.23 26.86 11.95
N LEU A 167 1.28 26.23 11.40
CA LEU A 167 2.26 25.48 12.22
C LEU A 167 3.45 26.34 12.68
N GLY A 168 3.57 27.58 12.21
CA GLY A 168 4.74 28.44 12.41
C GLY A 168 4.69 29.41 13.58
N SER A 169 3.62 29.46 14.38
CA SER A 169 3.47 30.49 15.43
C SER A 169 3.22 29.90 16.81
N ARG A 170 4.26 29.27 17.38
CA ARG A 170 4.47 29.21 18.83
C ARG A 170 5.92 28.84 19.20
N MET A 171 6.86 29.71 18.84
CA MET A 171 8.08 29.88 19.63
C MET A 171 7.99 31.26 20.26
N GLU A 172 7.69 31.31 21.56
CA GLU A 172 8.04 32.44 22.41
C GLU A 172 7.96 32.01 23.88
N ASN A 173 9.17 32.02 24.49
CA ASN A 173 9.58 32.02 25.91
C ASN A 173 9.01 30.98 26.88
#